data_AF-A0A345XSB9-F1
#
_entry.id   AF-A0A345XSB9-F1
#
_cell.length_a   1.000
_cell.length_b   1.000
_cell.length_c   1.000
_cell.angle_alpha   90.00
_cell.angle_beta   90.00
_cell.angle_gamma   90.00
#
_symmetry.space_group_name_H-M   'P 1'
#
loop_
_entity.id
_entity.type
_entity.pdbx_description
1 polymer ?
#
loop_
_entity_poly.entity_id
_entity_poly.type
_entity_poly.pdbx_seq_one_letter_code
_entity_poly.pdbx_strand_id
1 'polypeptide(L)'
;MPVRERSHYVTRGGFVAWEQQWAQLVEDASRDSGLKLASAGDEPGWASAPGGMRSDKKAWSTAATNVGSLKKGIDKGLGDLAEGQAGLGEGSVTGGQTQSGAAQRELYTSWKQYLGKVSGRCAVLQDRLEKAGNDHYKNDQATKRAFDGLNDRYEDTPAIGGQDGSRWP
;
A
#
# COMPACT_ATOMS: atom_id res chain seq x y z
N MET A 1 -60.04 20.47 19.21
CA MET A 1 -59.19 20.35 18.02
C MET A 1 -57.77 20.04 18.49
N PRO A 2 -57.28 18.79 18.44
CA PRO A 2 -55.96 18.46 18.97
C PRO A 2 -54.86 18.71 17.93
N VAL A 3 -53.77 19.34 18.38
CA VAL A 3 -52.52 19.56 17.66
C VAL A 3 -51.78 18.22 17.53
N ARG A 4 -51.45 17.79 16.31
CA ARG A 4 -50.57 16.63 16.06
C ARG A 4 -49.13 17.11 15.90
N GLU A 5 -48.32 16.96 16.93
CA GLU A 5 -46.86 16.94 16.83
C GLU A 5 -46.42 15.70 16.05
N ARG A 6 -45.73 15.90 14.92
CA ARG A 6 -45.00 14.84 14.21
C ARG A 6 -43.53 14.95 14.59
N SER A 7 -43.13 14.15 15.57
CA SER A 7 -41.72 13.87 15.87
C SER A 7 -41.13 13.02 14.74
N HIS A 8 -40.28 13.63 13.91
CA HIS A 8 -39.50 12.93 12.90
C HIS A 8 -38.26 12.32 13.56
N TYR A 9 -38.33 11.03 13.87
CA TYR A 9 -37.16 10.23 14.21
C TYR A 9 -36.26 10.15 12.97
N VAL A 10 -35.20 10.98 12.93
CA VAL A 10 -34.05 10.75 12.05
C VAL A 10 -33.50 9.37 12.40
N THR A 11 -33.54 8.50 11.41
CA THR A 11 -33.47 7.05 11.52
C THR A 11 -32.11 6.58 12.02
N ARG A 12 -32.10 5.98 13.21
CA ARG A 12 -30.99 5.18 13.79
C ARG A 12 -30.47 4.09 12.83
N GLY A 13 -31.28 3.68 11.84
CA GLY A 13 -30.92 2.69 10.82
C GLY A 13 -29.99 3.20 9.69
N GLY A 14 -29.97 4.52 9.41
CA GLY A 14 -29.08 5.07 8.38
C GLY A 14 -27.61 5.08 8.81
N PHE A 15 -27.36 5.34 10.10
CA PHE A 15 -26.02 5.32 10.68
C PHE A 15 -25.43 3.90 10.69
N VAL A 16 -26.23 2.89 11.05
CA VAL A 16 -25.78 1.48 11.08
C VAL A 16 -25.43 0.94 9.69
N ALA A 17 -26.19 1.33 8.65
CA ALA A 17 -25.88 0.95 7.28
C ALA A 17 -24.57 1.58 6.77
N TRP A 18 -24.30 2.82 7.17
CA TRP A 18 -23.08 3.53 6.81
C TRP A 18 -21.84 2.95 7.50
N GLU A 19 -21.92 2.63 8.80
CA GLU A 19 -20.83 1.96 9.54
C GLU A 19 -20.47 0.61 8.91
N GLN A 20 -21.46 -0.17 8.47
CA GLN A 20 -21.22 -1.44 7.77
C GLN A 20 -20.56 -1.24 6.40
N GLN A 21 -21.02 -0.25 5.63
CA GLN A 21 -20.41 0.10 4.35
C GLN A 21 -18.98 0.62 4.52
N TRP A 22 -18.72 1.42 5.55
CA TRP A 22 -17.37 1.85 5.90
C TRP A 22 -16.47 0.70 6.30
N ALA A 23 -16.94 -0.20 7.17
CA ALA A 23 -16.18 -1.37 7.58
C ALA A 23 -15.81 -2.24 6.38
N GLN A 24 -16.74 -2.44 5.44
CA GLN A 24 -16.50 -3.16 4.20
C GLN A 24 -15.46 -2.46 3.32
N LEU A 25 -15.56 -1.13 3.14
CA LEU A 25 -14.60 -0.34 2.37
C LEU A 25 -13.20 -0.38 3.00
N VAL A 26 -13.10 -0.30 4.33
CA VAL A 26 -11.83 -0.41 5.07
C VAL A 26 -11.24 -1.81 4.92
N GLU A 27 -12.05 -2.86 5.01
CA GLU A 27 -11.59 -4.23 4.88
C GLU A 27 -11.17 -4.57 3.45
N ASP A 28 -11.91 -4.13 2.44
CA ASP A 28 -11.55 -4.31 1.04
C ASP A 28 -10.27 -3.53 0.70
N ALA A 29 -10.13 -2.30 1.20
CA ALA A 29 -8.89 -1.54 1.10
C ALA A 29 -7.72 -2.26 1.80
N SER A 30 -7.96 -2.91 2.94
CA SER A 30 -6.95 -3.66 3.71
C SER A 30 -6.54 -4.97 3.03
N ARG A 31 -7.47 -5.62 2.33
CA ARG A 31 -7.22 -6.82 1.53
C ARG A 31 -6.45 -6.50 0.25
N ASP A 32 -6.77 -5.37 -0.40
CA ASP A 32 -6.10 -4.91 -1.62
C ASP A 32 -4.69 -4.33 -1.33
N SER A 33 -4.50 -3.76 -0.14
CA SER A 33 -3.21 -3.20 0.31
C SER A 33 -2.29 -4.21 1.00
N GLY A 34 -2.47 -5.52 0.78
CA GLY A 34 -1.65 -6.61 1.34
C GLY A 34 -0.13 -6.39 1.18
N LEU A 35 0.45 -5.62 2.09
CA LEU A 35 1.86 -5.30 2.20
C LEU A 35 2.58 -6.49 2.84
N LYS A 36 2.70 -7.60 2.10
CA LYS A 36 3.67 -8.65 2.43
C LYS A 36 5.05 -8.22 1.96
N LEU A 37 5.63 -7.24 2.65
CA LEU A 37 7.08 -7.04 2.61
C LEU A 37 7.69 -8.12 3.49
N ALA A 38 8.09 -9.23 2.86
CA ALA A 38 8.90 -10.33 3.41
C ALA A 38 8.83 -10.48 4.95
N SER A 39 7.77 -11.10 5.47
CA SER A 39 7.82 -11.64 6.83
C SER A 39 8.90 -12.71 6.86
N ALA A 40 9.96 -12.46 7.64
CA ALA A 40 10.81 -13.52 8.15
C ALA A 40 9.90 -14.61 8.73
N GLY A 41 10.10 -15.87 8.31
CA GLY A 41 9.26 -16.98 8.74
C GLY A 41 9.32 -17.18 10.26
N ASP A 42 8.18 -17.52 10.84
CA ASP A 42 7.97 -17.84 12.26
C ASP A 42 8.60 -19.19 12.66
N GLU A 43 9.93 -19.33 12.59
CA GLU A 43 10.61 -20.54 13.08
C GLU A 43 11.87 -20.18 13.89
N PRO A 44 11.97 -20.60 15.18
CA PRO A 44 13.16 -20.40 15.98
C PRO A 44 14.18 -21.51 15.69
N GLY A 45 14.90 -21.36 14.58
CA GLY A 45 15.98 -22.26 14.19
C GLY A 45 17.22 -21.46 13.82
N TRP A 46 18.26 -21.53 14.65
CA TRP A 46 19.59 -20.97 14.47
C TRP A 46 20.38 -21.55 13.27
N ALA A 47 19.68 -22.13 12.29
CA ALA A 47 20.24 -22.67 11.05
C ALA A 47 19.65 -21.92 9.84
N SER A 48 20.45 -20.99 9.33
CA SER A 48 20.39 -20.51 7.94
C SER A 48 19.02 -20.06 7.41
N ALA A 49 18.45 -19.03 8.04
CA ALA A 49 17.54 -18.14 7.30
C ALA A 49 18.40 -17.08 6.60
N PRO A 50 18.42 -16.99 5.26
CA PRO A 50 18.98 -15.82 4.58
C PRO A 50 18.00 -14.66 4.78
N GLY A 51 18.00 -14.09 5.98
CA GLY A 51 17.27 -12.87 6.34
C GLY A 51 17.92 -11.60 5.75
N GLY A 52 18.74 -11.76 4.71
CA GLY A 52 19.12 -10.67 3.83
C GLY A 52 17.95 -10.36 2.90
N MET A 53 17.73 -9.07 2.63
CA MET A 53 16.75 -8.61 1.66
C MET A 53 16.98 -9.33 0.33
N ARG A 54 16.15 -10.33 0.01
CA ARG A 54 16.22 -11.01 -1.28
C ARG A 54 16.04 -9.94 -2.36
N SER A 55 16.92 -9.93 -3.35
CA SER A 55 16.87 -9.12 -4.57
C SER A 55 15.69 -9.51 -5.50
N ASP A 56 14.57 -9.91 -4.89
CA ASP A 56 13.39 -10.32 -5.62
C ASP A 56 12.73 -9.08 -6.20
N LYS A 57 13.20 -8.70 -7.39
CA LYS A 57 12.67 -7.62 -8.21
C LYS A 57 11.15 -7.70 -8.33
N LYS A 58 10.58 -8.92 -8.34
CA LYS A 58 9.14 -9.13 -8.42
C LYS A 58 8.46 -8.64 -7.15
N ALA A 59 8.99 -8.97 -5.97
CA ALA A 59 8.44 -8.50 -4.69
C ALA A 59 8.39 -6.97 -4.60
N TRP A 60 9.49 -6.30 -4.98
CA TRP A 60 9.55 -4.84 -5.03
C TRP A 60 8.59 -4.22 -6.04
N SER A 61 8.51 -4.80 -7.24
CA SER A 61 7.60 -4.33 -8.30
C SER A 61 6.13 -4.52 -7.91
N THR A 62 5.81 -5.62 -7.22
CA THR A 62 4.47 -5.87 -6.68
C THR A 62 4.12 -4.87 -5.59
N ALA A 63 5.04 -4.59 -4.65
CA ALA A 63 4.82 -3.57 -3.62
C ALA A 63 4.59 -2.18 -4.23
N ALA A 64 5.39 -1.80 -5.24
CA ALA A 64 5.18 -0.56 -5.97
C ALA A 64 3.81 -0.51 -6.65
N THR A 65 3.41 -1.60 -7.31
CA THR A 65 2.09 -1.72 -7.95
C THR A 65 0.95 -1.53 -6.96
N ASN A 66 1.02 -2.17 -5.79
CA ASN A 66 -0.01 -2.08 -4.77
C ASN A 66 -0.13 -0.66 -4.20
N VAL A 67 0.99 0.00 -3.94
CA VAL A 67 1.01 1.41 -3.51
C VAL A 67 0.44 2.32 -4.61
N GLY A 68 0.74 2.05 -5.87
CA GLY A 68 0.16 2.74 -7.02
C GLY A 68 -1.36 2.54 -7.14
N SER A 69 -1.87 1.34 -6.86
CA SER A 69 -3.32 1.06 -6.81
C SER A 69 -4.00 1.82 -5.68
N LEU A 70 -3.41 1.85 -4.48
CA LEU A 70 -3.91 2.66 -3.36
C LEU A 70 -4.00 4.14 -3.73
N LYS A 71 -2.97 4.69 -4.37
CA LYS A 71 -2.98 6.06 -4.89
C LYS A 71 -4.17 6.31 -5.82
N LYS A 72 -4.41 5.42 -6.78
CA LYS A 72 -5.54 5.53 -7.72
C LYS A 72 -6.89 5.49 -7.00
N GLY A 73 -7.02 4.63 -5.99
CA GLY A 73 -8.23 4.58 -5.15
C GLY A 73 -8.48 5.90 -4.40
N ILE A 74 -7.42 6.50 -3.83
CA ILE A 74 -7.50 7.81 -3.18
C ILE A 74 -7.90 8.90 -4.17
N ASP A 75 -7.26 8.95 -5.34
CA ASP A 75 -7.56 9.96 -6.36
C ASP A 75 -9.00 9.84 -6.87
N LYS A 76 -9.49 8.60 -7.04
CA LYS A 76 -10.89 8.35 -7.38
C LYS A 76 -11.84 8.85 -6.29
N GLY A 77 -11.61 8.47 -5.03
CA GLY A 77 -12.43 8.92 -3.90
C GLY A 77 -12.44 10.44 -3.72
N LEU A 78 -11.32 11.11 -4.02
CA LEU A 78 -11.26 12.58 -4.06
C LEU A 78 -12.11 13.17 -5.19
N GLY A 79 -12.16 12.52 -6.35
CA GLY A 79 -13.05 12.88 -7.45
C GLY A 79 -14.51 12.76 -7.07
N ASP A 80 -14.90 11.61 -6.54
CA ASP A 80 -16.28 11.32 -6.10
C ASP A 80 -16.73 12.32 -5.00
N LEU A 81 -15.82 12.64 -4.06
CA LEU A 81 -16.07 13.63 -3.02
C LEU A 81 -16.25 15.05 -3.61
N ALA A 82 -15.48 15.42 -4.63
CA ALA A 82 -15.61 16.71 -5.29
C ALA A 82 -16.94 16.83 -6.05
N GLU A 83 -17.36 15.75 -6.72
CA GLU A 83 -18.66 15.67 -7.39
C GLU A 83 -19.81 15.81 -6.39
N GLY A 84 -19.76 15.07 -5.26
CA GLY A 84 -20.75 15.18 -4.19
C GLY A 84 -20.83 16.58 -3.56
N GLN A 85 -19.70 17.30 -3.49
CA GLN A 85 -19.65 18.66 -2.94
C GLN A 85 -20.21 19.73 -3.89
N ALA A 86 -20.29 19.47 -5.20
CA ALA A 86 -20.72 20.46 -6.19
C ALA A 86 -22.12 21.02 -5.93
N GLY A 87 -23.02 20.23 -5.33
CA GLY A 87 -24.38 20.67 -4.95
C GLY A 87 -24.45 21.57 -3.70
N LEU A 88 -23.34 21.76 -2.98
CA LEU A 88 -23.26 22.43 -1.68
C LEU A 88 -22.30 23.64 -1.67
N GLY A 89 -21.85 24.05 -2.86
CA GLY A 89 -20.93 25.17 -3.06
C GLY A 89 -21.46 26.50 -2.56
N GLU A 90 -20.54 27.45 -2.38
CA GLU A 90 -20.81 28.84 -1.98
C GLU A 90 -21.57 29.53 -3.13
N GLY A 91 -22.90 29.47 -3.10
CA GLY A 91 -23.79 29.86 -4.21
C GLY A 91 -24.93 28.87 -4.48
N SER A 92 -24.92 27.70 -3.85
CA SER A 92 -26.02 26.73 -3.93
C SER A 92 -27.27 27.25 -3.21
N VAL A 93 -28.36 27.35 -3.98
CA VAL A 93 -29.69 27.79 -3.53
C VAL A 93 -30.37 26.78 -2.59
N THR A 94 -29.87 25.53 -2.53
CA THR A 94 -30.53 24.40 -1.85
C THR A 94 -29.93 24.01 -0.50
N GLY A 95 -28.85 24.67 -0.05
CA GLY A 95 -28.24 24.34 1.25
C GLY A 95 -26.91 25.03 1.57
N GLY A 96 -26.30 25.75 0.63
CA GLY A 96 -24.98 26.36 0.80
C GLY A 96 -24.88 27.39 1.94
N GLN A 97 -26.00 28.02 2.30
CA GLN A 97 -26.07 29.02 3.38
C GLN A 97 -26.40 28.43 4.76
N THR A 98 -26.65 27.12 4.84
CA THR A 98 -26.93 26.45 6.12
C THR A 98 -25.63 26.18 6.89
N GLN A 99 -25.71 26.12 8.22
CA GLN A 99 -24.57 25.72 9.07
C GLN A 99 -24.05 24.33 8.69
N SER A 100 -24.93 23.41 8.32
CA SER A 100 -24.56 22.07 7.83
C SER A 100 -23.78 22.14 6.51
N GLY A 101 -24.18 23.01 5.58
CA GLY A 101 -23.44 23.23 4.32
C GLY A 101 -22.05 23.83 4.54
N ALA A 102 -21.91 24.76 5.50
CA ALA A 102 -20.61 25.30 5.90
C ALA A 102 -19.70 24.21 6.51
N ALA A 103 -20.23 23.42 7.45
CA ALA A 103 -19.50 22.31 8.04
C ALA A 103 -19.07 21.25 7.00
N GLN A 104 -19.92 20.93 6.02
CA GLN A 104 -19.58 20.03 4.93
C GLN A 104 -18.44 20.57 4.06
N ARG A 105 -18.39 21.88 3.76
CA ARG A 105 -17.28 22.50 3.01
C ARG A 105 -15.95 22.47 3.77
N GLU A 106 -15.99 22.70 5.07
CA GLU A 106 -14.80 22.61 5.93
C GLU A 106 -14.27 21.18 5.99
N LEU A 107 -15.16 20.19 6.18
CA LEU A 107 -14.83 18.77 6.12
C LEU A 107 -14.24 18.42 4.75
N TYR A 108 -14.90 18.79 3.65
CA TYR A 108 -14.40 18.58 2.29
C TYR A 108 -12.97 19.10 2.12
N THR A 109 -12.73 20.34 2.55
CA THR A 109 -11.42 21.00 2.41
C THR A 109 -10.34 20.25 3.20
N SER A 110 -10.65 19.86 4.44
CA SER A 110 -9.72 19.11 5.29
C SER A 110 -9.38 17.73 4.70
N TRP A 111 -10.40 16.98 4.28
CA TRP A 111 -10.23 15.66 3.66
C TRP A 111 -9.47 15.75 2.34
N LYS A 112 -9.78 16.74 1.50
CA LYS A 112 -9.06 16.98 0.25
C LYS A 112 -7.58 17.22 0.49
N GLN A 113 -7.24 18.07 1.46
CA GLN A 113 -5.84 18.32 1.81
C GLN A 113 -5.14 17.08 2.37
N TYR A 114 -5.78 16.36 3.29
CA TYR A 114 -5.20 15.16 3.90
C TYR A 114 -4.97 14.06 2.86
N LEU A 115 -6.01 13.66 2.13
CA LEU A 115 -5.93 12.60 1.14
C LEU A 115 -5.01 12.98 -0.03
N GLY A 116 -4.97 14.26 -0.43
CA GLY A 116 -3.99 14.74 -1.41
C GLY A 116 -2.54 14.53 -0.96
N LYS A 117 -2.24 14.80 0.32
CA LYS A 117 -0.90 14.51 0.89
C LYS A 117 -0.61 13.02 0.94
N VAL A 118 -1.59 12.17 1.27
CA VAL A 118 -1.42 10.71 1.29
C VAL A 118 -1.18 10.19 -0.13
N SER A 119 -1.96 10.62 -1.13
CA SER A 119 -1.74 10.29 -2.55
C SER A 119 -0.33 10.67 -3.01
N GLY A 120 0.15 11.86 -2.63
CA GLY A 120 1.53 12.29 -2.89
C GLY A 120 2.58 11.38 -2.23
N ARG A 121 2.37 10.95 -0.99
CA ARG A 121 3.26 9.99 -0.31
C ARG A 121 3.26 8.63 -0.99
N CYS A 122 2.11 8.13 -1.44
CA CYS A 122 2.02 6.90 -2.22
C CYS A 122 2.83 7.00 -3.52
N ALA A 123 2.76 8.13 -4.24
CA ALA A 123 3.56 8.35 -5.45
C ALA A 123 5.08 8.29 -5.16
N VAL A 124 5.52 8.96 -4.10
CA VAL A 124 6.95 8.95 -3.68
C VAL A 124 7.39 7.55 -3.25
N LEU A 125 6.53 6.81 -2.54
CA LEU A 125 6.85 5.46 -2.09
C LEU A 125 6.90 4.47 -3.27
N GLN A 126 5.97 4.57 -4.22
CA GLN A 126 5.98 3.76 -5.43
C GLN A 126 7.30 3.91 -6.20
N ASP A 127 7.72 5.16 -6.49
CA ASP A 127 8.97 5.45 -7.20
C ASP A 127 10.20 4.86 -6.47
N ARG A 128 10.24 4.97 -5.14
CA ARG A 128 11.33 4.41 -4.33
C ARG A 128 11.36 2.88 -4.37
N LEU A 129 10.21 2.22 -4.31
CA LEU A 129 10.11 0.76 -4.39
C LEU A 129 10.55 0.25 -5.76
N GLU A 130 10.18 0.93 -6.85
CA GLU A 130 10.61 0.59 -8.21
C GLU A 130 12.14 0.72 -8.36
N LYS A 131 12.72 1.82 -7.85
CA LYS A 131 14.18 2.04 -7.87
C LYS A 131 14.93 1.00 -7.06
N ALA A 132 14.51 0.75 -5.82
CA ALA A 132 15.13 -0.25 -4.96
C ALA A 132 15.14 -1.64 -5.63
N GLY A 133 14.00 -2.08 -6.18
CA GLY A 133 13.91 -3.36 -6.88
C GLY A 133 14.84 -3.45 -8.10
N ASN A 134 14.98 -2.36 -8.87
CA ASN A 134 15.88 -2.30 -10.02
C ASN A 134 17.35 -2.35 -9.61
N ASP A 135 17.73 -1.61 -8.58
CA ASP A 135 19.12 -1.49 -8.14
C ASP A 135 19.60 -2.78 -7.49
N HIS A 136 18.79 -3.40 -6.63
CA HIS A 136 19.08 -4.72 -6.06
C HIS A 136 19.24 -5.78 -7.16
N TYR A 137 18.34 -5.81 -8.15
CA TYR A 137 18.43 -6.76 -9.25
C TYR A 137 19.72 -6.59 -10.07
N LYS A 138 20.11 -5.34 -10.37
CA LYS A 138 21.34 -5.06 -11.11
C LYS A 138 22.59 -5.46 -10.31
N ASN A 139 22.59 -5.20 -9.01
CA ASN A 139 23.70 -5.56 -8.12
C ASN A 139 23.89 -7.09 -8.09
N ASP A 140 22.81 -7.84 -7.89
CA ASP A 140 22.85 -9.31 -7.89
C ASP A 140 23.33 -9.88 -9.22
N GLN A 141 22.88 -9.32 -10.35
CA GLN A 141 23.34 -9.74 -11.67
C GLN A 141 24.82 -9.41 -11.90
N ALA A 142 25.30 -8.28 -11.41
CA ALA A 142 26.72 -7.93 -11.50
C ALA A 142 27.58 -8.87 -10.63
N THR A 143 27.13 -9.15 -9.41
CA THR A 143 27.78 -10.09 -8.50
C THR A 143 27.84 -11.48 -9.10
N LYS A 144 26.72 -11.99 -9.61
CA LYS A 144 26.67 -13.29 -10.30
C LYS A 144 27.65 -13.35 -11.47
N ARG A 145 27.65 -12.36 -12.35
CA ARG A 145 28.59 -12.29 -13.49
C ARG A 145 30.05 -12.28 -13.05
N ALA A 146 30.38 -11.62 -11.94
CA ALA A 146 31.73 -11.60 -11.41
C ALA A 146 32.17 -13.00 -10.93
N PHE A 147 31.28 -13.76 -10.29
CA PHE A 147 31.55 -15.14 -9.89
C PHE A 147 31.56 -16.12 -11.06
N ASP A 148 30.62 -16.00 -12.00
CA ASP A 148 30.60 -16.80 -13.24
C ASP A 148 31.94 -16.60 -14.00
N GLY A 149 32.41 -15.36 -14.14
CA GLY A 149 33.70 -15.07 -14.78
C GLY A 149 34.94 -15.51 -13.97
N LEU A 150 34.82 -15.81 -12.67
CA LEU A 150 35.87 -16.50 -11.93
C LEU A 150 35.84 -18.00 -12.21
N ASN A 151 34.65 -18.61 -12.23
CA ASN A 151 34.48 -20.01 -12.56
C ASN A 151 35.04 -20.34 -13.95
N ASP A 152 34.71 -19.54 -14.95
CA ASP A 152 35.20 -19.69 -16.32
C ASP A 152 36.74 -19.59 -16.43
N ARG A 153 37.38 -18.85 -15.52
CA ARG A 153 38.85 -18.68 -15.50
C ARG A 153 39.60 -19.81 -14.82
N TYR A 154 38.92 -20.63 -14.01
CA TYR A 154 39.53 -21.70 -13.23
C TYR A 154 38.85 -23.05 -13.48
N GLU A 155 38.25 -23.26 -14.65
CA GLU A 155 37.63 -24.54 -15.04
C GLU A 155 38.63 -25.72 -14.99
N ASP A 156 39.92 -25.43 -15.15
CA ASP A 156 41.02 -26.39 -15.11
C ASP A 156 41.53 -26.70 -13.69
N THR A 157 41.04 -26.00 -12.67
CA THR A 157 41.45 -26.20 -11.28
C THR A 157 40.55 -27.25 -10.64
N PRO A 158 41.06 -28.46 -10.34
CA PRO A 158 40.25 -29.49 -9.67
C PRO A 158 39.78 -28.97 -8.31
N ALA A 159 38.56 -29.29 -7.90
CA ALA A 159 38.09 -28.97 -6.56
C ALA A 159 38.86 -29.82 -5.52
N ILE A 160 39.96 -29.29 -4.97
CA ILE A 160 40.86 -30.02 -4.04
C ILE A 160 40.29 -30.11 -2.61
N GLY A 161 39.01 -29.80 -2.39
CA GLY A 161 38.37 -29.83 -1.08
C GLY A 161 37.19 -30.80 -1.03
N GLY A 162 37.39 -31.98 -0.45
CA GLY A 162 36.28 -32.90 -0.06
C GLY A 162 36.28 -34.28 -0.70
N GLN A 163 37.30 -34.65 -1.49
CA GLN A 163 37.44 -35.99 -2.06
C GLN A 163 38.85 -36.56 -1.79
N ASP A 164 39.16 -36.80 -0.52
CA ASP A 164 39.81 -38.06 -0.13
C ASP A 164 39.91 -38.13 1.39
N GLY A 165 39.44 -39.26 1.93
CA GLY A 165 39.48 -39.54 3.35
C GLY A 165 40.93 -39.76 3.82
N SER A 166 41.29 -39.15 4.93
CA SER A 166 42.35 -39.69 5.78
C SER A 166 41.91 -39.57 7.22
N ARG A 167 41.47 -40.70 7.76
CA ARG A 167 41.42 -40.96 9.20
C ARG A 167 42.87 -40.87 9.70
N TRP A 168 43.17 -39.81 10.43
CA TRP A 168 44.45 -39.65 11.11
C TRP A 168 44.53 -40.60 12.32
N PRO A 169 45.73 -41.11 12.67
CA PRO A 169 45.92 -42.13 13.71
C PRO A 169 45.49 -41.67 15.11
#